data_AF-A0A2K3MG87-F1
#
_entry.id   AF-A0A2K3MG87-F1
#
_cell.length_a   1.000
_cell.length_b   1.000
_cell.length_c   1.000
_cell.angle_alpha   90.00
_cell.angle_beta   90.00
_cell.angle_gamma   90.00
#
_symmetry.space_group_name_H-M   'P 1'
#
loop_
_entity.id
_entity.type
_entity.pdbx_description
1 polymer ?
#
loop_
_entity_poly.entity_id
_entity_poly.type
_entity_poly.pdbx_seq_one_letter_code
_entity_poly.pdbx_strand_id
1 'polypeptide(L)'
;AAETAAALAAASLVFRRSDPIYSKVLVRRAIRVFQFADKHRGSYSNALKPFVCPFYCSYSGYQDELLWGAAWLHKATKNPMYLNYIQVNGQILGAAEYDNTFGWDNKHVGARILLSKEFLVQRVKSLHDYKGHSDNFICSLIPGAGSSSAQYTPGGLLFKMSDSNMQYVTSTSFLLVTYAKYLTKSHTVVQCGGTTVTPKKLRTLAKKQFLGSMHDVVSGL
;
A
#
# COMPACT_ATOMS: atom_id res chain seq x y z
N ALA A 1 15.76 6.59 0.26
CA ALA A 1 15.68 7.61 -0.82
C ALA A 1 14.37 7.50 -1.61
N ALA A 2 14.00 6.34 -2.14
CA ALA A 2 12.75 6.19 -2.90
C ALA A 2 11.47 6.50 -2.07
N GLU A 3 11.43 6.16 -0.77
CA GLU A 3 10.35 6.60 0.14
C GLU A 3 10.24 8.13 0.24
N THR A 4 11.38 8.83 0.32
CA THR A 4 11.41 10.31 0.30
C THR A 4 10.87 10.87 -1.01
N ALA A 5 11.18 10.23 -2.14
CA ALA A 5 10.62 10.61 -3.43
C ALA A 5 9.10 10.41 -3.47
N ALA A 6 8.61 9.28 -2.94
CA ALA A 6 7.17 9.01 -2.81
C ALA A 6 6.47 10.08 -1.96
N ALA A 7 7.03 10.42 -0.80
CA ALA A 7 6.49 11.45 0.09
C ALA A 7 6.41 12.82 -0.59
N LEU A 8 7.48 13.26 -1.25
CA LEU A 8 7.52 14.54 -1.98
C LEU A 8 6.53 14.56 -3.15
N ALA A 9 6.43 13.45 -3.92
CA ALA A 9 5.47 13.32 -5.00
C ALA A 9 4.02 13.35 -4.48
N ALA A 10 3.72 12.65 -3.40
CA ALA A 10 2.40 12.68 -2.76
C ALA A 10 2.05 14.09 -2.24
N ALA A 11 2.98 14.74 -1.51
CA ALA A 11 2.79 16.09 -0.99
C ALA A 11 2.55 17.10 -2.12
N SER A 12 3.24 16.96 -3.26
CA SER A 12 3.03 17.85 -4.41
C SER A 12 1.59 17.87 -4.93
N LEU A 13 0.87 16.73 -4.84
CA LEU A 13 -0.53 16.64 -5.22
C LEU A 13 -1.44 17.39 -4.25
N VAL A 14 -1.10 17.42 -2.96
CA VAL A 14 -1.81 18.17 -1.92
C VAL A 14 -1.67 19.67 -2.18
N PHE A 15 -0.44 20.15 -2.37
CA PHE A 15 -0.16 21.58 -2.61
C PHE A 15 -0.53 22.07 -4.02
N ARG A 16 -0.92 21.19 -4.93
CA ARG A 16 -1.14 21.51 -6.36
C ARG A 16 -2.06 22.72 -6.59
N ARG A 17 -3.05 22.94 -5.72
CA ARG A 17 -4.00 24.06 -5.82
C ARG A 17 -3.67 25.22 -4.87
N SER A 18 -3.27 24.93 -3.64
CA SER A 18 -3.01 25.96 -2.62
C SER A 18 -1.67 26.66 -2.82
N ASP A 19 -0.64 25.94 -3.28
CA ASP A 19 0.67 26.49 -3.59
C ASP A 19 1.30 25.78 -4.81
N PRO A 20 0.94 26.21 -6.03
CA PRO A 20 1.44 25.61 -7.27
C PRO A 20 2.96 25.76 -7.45
N ILE A 21 3.59 26.79 -6.86
CA ILE A 21 5.03 27.00 -6.95
C ILE A 21 5.74 25.94 -6.10
N TYR A 22 5.32 25.77 -4.86
CA TYR A 22 5.88 24.76 -3.97
C TYR A 22 5.60 23.34 -4.47
N SER A 23 4.39 23.07 -4.99
CA SER A 23 4.07 21.81 -5.66
C SER A 23 5.07 21.44 -6.76
N LYS A 24 5.45 22.40 -7.62
CA LYS A 24 6.49 22.18 -8.66
C LYS A 24 7.87 21.92 -8.07
N VAL A 25 8.25 22.59 -6.98
CA VAL A 25 9.52 22.30 -6.27
C VAL A 25 9.53 20.87 -5.75
N LEU A 26 8.45 20.44 -5.09
CA LEU A 26 8.31 19.10 -4.55
C LEU A 26 8.41 18.02 -5.63
N VAL A 27 7.69 18.15 -6.75
CA VAL A 27 7.80 17.21 -7.87
C VAL A 27 9.22 17.14 -8.42
N ARG A 28 9.87 18.29 -8.67
CA ARG A 28 11.25 18.32 -9.21
C ARG A 28 12.23 17.64 -8.26
N ARG A 29 12.06 17.84 -6.94
CA ARG A 29 12.88 17.16 -5.93
C ARG A 29 12.59 15.67 -5.88
N ALA A 30 11.32 15.26 -5.92
CA ALA A 30 10.92 13.85 -5.95
C ALA A 30 11.58 13.11 -7.13
N ILE A 31 11.57 13.69 -8.32
CA ILE A 31 12.20 13.12 -9.53
C ILE A 31 13.70 12.89 -9.31
N ARG A 32 14.43 13.91 -8.83
CA ARG A 32 15.88 13.82 -8.59
C ARG A 32 16.24 12.76 -7.53
N VAL A 33 15.48 12.73 -6.44
CA VAL A 33 15.71 11.77 -5.34
C VAL A 33 15.40 10.34 -5.77
N PHE A 34 14.38 10.14 -6.60
CA PHE A 34 14.08 8.83 -7.17
C PHE A 34 15.16 8.36 -8.15
N GLN A 35 15.63 9.25 -9.05
CA GLN A 35 16.73 8.93 -9.96
C GLN A 35 18.00 8.54 -9.20
N PHE A 36 18.30 9.21 -8.08
CA PHE A 36 19.39 8.81 -7.21
C PHE A 36 19.17 7.40 -6.62
N ALA A 37 17.96 7.12 -6.09
CA ALA A 37 17.64 5.82 -5.52
C ALA A 37 17.73 4.67 -6.53
N ASP A 38 17.23 4.88 -7.75
CA ASP A 38 17.22 3.88 -8.81
C ASP A 38 18.62 3.63 -9.40
N LYS A 39 19.46 4.69 -9.48
CA LYS A 39 20.85 4.59 -9.94
C LYS A 39 21.77 3.93 -8.92
N HIS A 40 21.54 4.17 -7.62
CA HIS A 40 22.38 3.68 -6.53
C HIS A 40 21.57 2.73 -5.62
N ARG A 41 21.30 1.54 -6.15
CA ARG A 41 20.44 0.54 -5.49
C ARG A 41 21.15 -0.10 -4.29
N GLY A 42 20.43 -0.18 -3.18
CA GLY A 42 20.91 -0.81 -1.94
C GLY A 42 20.11 -0.36 -0.73
N SER A 43 20.01 -1.24 0.27
CA SER A 43 19.37 -0.91 1.55
C SER A 43 20.20 0.13 2.29
N TYR A 44 19.56 1.19 2.75
CA TYR A 44 20.24 2.30 3.44
C TYR A 44 20.95 1.84 4.73
N SER A 45 20.36 0.86 5.41
CA SER A 45 20.91 0.27 6.63
C SER A 45 22.19 -0.54 6.38
N ASN A 46 22.56 -0.85 5.13
CA ASN A 46 23.86 -1.48 4.85
C ASN A 46 25.01 -0.51 5.15
N ALA A 47 24.85 0.76 4.79
CA ALA A 47 25.87 1.79 5.02
C ALA A 47 25.75 2.43 6.42
N LEU A 48 24.54 2.51 6.97
CA LEU A 48 24.26 3.23 8.22
C LEU A 48 23.93 2.31 9.40
N LYS A 49 24.19 1.00 9.27
CA LYS A 49 23.84 -0.02 10.28
C LYS A 49 24.15 0.40 11.72
N PRO A 50 25.36 0.93 12.05
CA PRO A 50 25.72 1.27 13.43
C PRO A 50 24.87 2.38 14.05
N PHE A 51 24.18 3.19 13.23
CA PHE A 51 23.43 4.36 13.69
C PHE A 51 21.92 4.14 13.68
N VAL A 52 21.42 3.21 12.87
CA VAL A 52 19.97 3.05 12.63
C VAL A 52 19.42 1.71 13.12
N CYS A 53 20.26 0.70 13.26
CA CYS A 53 19.88 -0.59 13.83
C CYS A 53 20.15 -0.63 15.34
N PRO A 54 19.27 -1.28 16.15
CA PRO A 54 18.14 -2.12 15.74
C PRO A 54 16.80 -1.39 15.53
N PHE A 55 16.77 -0.05 15.47
CA PHE A 55 15.51 0.71 15.47
C PHE A 55 14.76 0.69 14.14
N TYR A 56 15.41 1.05 13.04
CA TYR A 56 14.79 1.16 11.71
C TYR A 56 15.63 0.45 10.64
N CYS A 57 16.03 -0.80 10.86
CA CYS A 57 16.74 -1.54 9.81
C CYS A 57 15.86 -1.74 8.57
N SER A 58 16.44 -1.73 7.37
CA SER A 58 15.70 -2.17 6.17
C SER A 58 15.60 -3.70 6.21
N TYR A 59 14.40 -4.23 6.49
CA TYR A 59 14.13 -5.66 6.54
C TYR A 59 13.52 -6.17 5.22
N SER A 60 12.62 -5.41 4.58
CA SER A 60 12.00 -5.75 3.29
C SER A 60 12.91 -5.49 2.08
N GLY A 61 13.97 -4.70 2.26
CA GLY A 61 14.88 -4.30 1.19
C GLY A 61 14.61 -2.87 0.72
N TYR A 62 14.88 -2.60 -0.55
CA TYR A 62 14.65 -1.29 -1.19
C TYR A 62 13.71 -1.38 -2.41
N GLN A 63 13.37 -2.61 -2.81
CA GLN A 63 12.63 -2.92 -4.02
C GLN A 63 11.20 -2.40 -3.95
N ASP A 64 10.55 -2.60 -2.79
CA ASP A 64 9.20 -2.13 -2.56
C ASP A 64 9.13 -0.60 -2.55
N GLU A 65 10.15 0.10 -2.03
CA GLU A 65 10.23 1.56 -2.08
C GLU A 65 10.46 2.09 -3.50
N LEU A 66 11.24 1.39 -4.34
CA LEU A 66 11.38 1.77 -5.77
C LEU A 66 10.05 1.65 -6.50
N LEU A 67 9.30 0.56 -6.29
CA LEU A 67 7.98 0.40 -6.89
C LEU A 67 7.00 1.48 -6.38
N TRP A 68 7.01 1.75 -5.07
CA TRP A 68 6.18 2.76 -4.42
C TRP A 68 6.51 4.19 -4.90
N GLY A 69 7.79 4.54 -4.97
CA GLY A 69 8.27 5.81 -5.49
C GLY A 69 7.86 6.04 -6.94
N ALA A 70 8.02 5.02 -7.80
CA ALA A 70 7.59 5.09 -9.19
C ALA A 70 6.07 5.26 -9.31
N ALA A 71 5.28 4.55 -8.49
CA ALA A 71 3.83 4.67 -8.46
C ALA A 71 3.35 6.08 -8.09
N TRP A 72 3.96 6.71 -7.08
CA TRP A 72 3.64 8.09 -6.70
C TRP A 72 4.10 9.11 -7.73
N LEU A 73 5.28 8.94 -8.33
CA LEU A 73 5.75 9.81 -9.39
C LEU A 73 4.88 9.71 -10.65
N HIS A 74 4.46 8.51 -11.04
CA HIS A 74 3.48 8.33 -12.10
C HIS A 74 2.18 9.08 -11.78
N LYS A 75 1.67 8.94 -10.54
CA LYS A 75 0.46 9.62 -10.08
C LYS A 75 0.59 11.15 -10.13
N ALA A 76 1.71 11.69 -9.63
CA ALA A 76 1.94 13.12 -9.49
C ALA A 76 2.19 13.82 -10.83
N THR A 77 2.93 13.17 -11.72
CA THR A 77 3.43 13.79 -12.96
C THR A 77 2.62 13.41 -14.20
N LYS A 78 1.97 12.25 -14.19
CA LYS A 78 1.40 11.60 -15.39
C LYS A 78 2.42 11.41 -16.52
N ASN A 79 3.71 11.43 -16.20
CA ASN A 79 4.77 11.16 -17.16
C ASN A 79 4.79 9.66 -17.52
N PRO A 80 4.71 9.29 -18.81
CA PRO A 80 4.69 7.91 -19.26
C PRO A 80 5.97 7.14 -18.91
N MET A 81 7.09 7.82 -18.69
CA MET A 81 8.35 7.18 -18.25
C MET A 81 8.17 6.35 -16.97
N TYR A 82 7.41 6.85 -15.99
CA TYR A 82 7.18 6.11 -14.75
C TYR A 82 6.23 4.94 -14.95
N LEU A 83 5.23 5.07 -15.83
CA LEU A 83 4.38 3.94 -16.20
C LEU A 83 5.21 2.83 -16.85
N ASN A 84 6.08 3.17 -17.80
CA ASN A 84 7.00 2.23 -18.43
C ASN A 84 7.95 1.59 -17.40
N TYR A 85 8.50 2.39 -16.48
CA TYR A 85 9.34 1.89 -15.39
C TYR A 85 8.60 0.83 -14.56
N ILE A 86 7.35 1.09 -14.17
CA ILE A 86 6.51 0.16 -13.40
C ILE A 86 6.26 -1.12 -14.20
N GLN A 87 5.95 -1.03 -15.49
CA GLN A 87 5.68 -2.19 -16.33
C GLN A 87 6.92 -3.08 -16.51
N VAL A 88 8.10 -2.47 -16.69
CA VAL A 88 9.36 -3.20 -16.90
C VAL A 88 9.91 -3.77 -15.60
N ASN A 89 9.87 -3.00 -14.51
CA ASN A 89 10.55 -3.37 -13.27
C ASN A 89 9.60 -3.99 -12.23
N GLY A 90 8.28 -3.88 -12.39
CA GLY A 90 7.30 -4.23 -11.37
C GLY A 90 7.49 -5.65 -10.81
N GLN A 91 7.61 -6.65 -11.68
CA GLN A 91 7.85 -8.03 -11.26
C GLN A 91 9.19 -8.21 -10.55
N ILE A 92 10.27 -7.62 -11.10
CA ILE A 92 11.62 -7.68 -10.52
C ILE A 92 11.66 -7.00 -9.13
N LEU A 93 10.82 -5.98 -8.93
CA LEU A 93 10.69 -5.24 -7.68
C LEU A 93 9.66 -5.88 -6.72
N GLY A 94 9.24 -7.13 -6.95
CA GLY A 94 8.38 -7.87 -6.04
C GLY A 94 6.89 -7.50 -6.11
N ALA A 95 6.40 -6.91 -7.22
CA ALA A 95 4.98 -6.55 -7.34
C ALA A 95 4.01 -7.73 -7.17
N ALA A 96 4.45 -8.96 -7.44
CA ALA A 96 3.65 -10.18 -7.33
C ALA A 96 3.94 -11.02 -6.07
N GLU A 97 4.95 -10.63 -5.27
CA GLU A 97 5.34 -11.37 -4.06
C GLU A 97 4.21 -11.35 -3.02
N TYR A 98 4.19 -12.36 -2.15
CA TYR A 98 3.19 -12.39 -1.10
C TYR A 98 3.60 -11.43 0.02
N ASP A 99 2.74 -10.45 0.31
CA ASP A 99 2.87 -9.57 1.47
C ASP A 99 1.53 -9.37 2.15
N ASN A 100 1.56 -9.30 3.47
CA ASN A 100 0.39 -9.06 4.30
C ASN A 100 0.62 -7.90 5.29
N THR A 101 1.64 -7.07 5.06
CA THR A 101 1.91 -5.88 5.85
C THR A 101 2.04 -4.66 4.96
N PHE A 102 1.65 -3.51 5.52
CA PHE A 102 1.96 -2.20 4.99
C PHE A 102 2.39 -1.32 6.15
N GLY A 103 3.57 -0.73 6.05
CA GLY A 103 4.16 0.03 7.14
C GLY A 103 5.40 0.79 6.70
N TRP A 104 6.20 1.21 7.68
CA TRP A 104 7.39 2.02 7.43
C TRP A 104 8.50 1.28 6.66
N ASP A 105 8.55 -0.06 6.75
CA ASP A 105 9.54 -0.91 6.06
C ASP A 105 8.99 -1.40 4.72
N ASN A 106 7.91 -2.20 4.70
CA ASN A 106 7.33 -2.74 3.46
C ASN A 106 6.19 -1.88 2.86
N LYS A 107 6.29 -1.54 1.57
CA LYS A 107 5.32 -0.76 0.76
C LYS A 107 4.59 -1.55 -0.31
N HIS A 108 4.90 -2.83 -0.55
CA HIS A 108 4.39 -3.57 -1.70
C HIS A 108 2.87 -3.55 -1.80
N VAL A 109 2.18 -3.85 -0.70
CA VAL A 109 0.70 -3.83 -0.67
C VAL A 109 0.15 -2.43 -0.97
N GLY A 110 0.77 -1.40 -0.40
CA GLY A 110 0.40 0.00 -0.67
C GLY A 110 0.57 0.35 -2.14
N ALA A 111 1.69 -0.05 -2.76
CA ALA A 111 1.97 0.16 -4.17
C ALA A 111 0.98 -0.58 -5.07
N ARG A 112 0.67 -1.85 -4.78
CA ARG A 112 -0.33 -2.66 -5.50
C ARG A 112 -1.71 -1.98 -5.50
N ILE A 113 -2.17 -1.54 -4.32
CA ILE A 113 -3.46 -0.82 -4.19
C ILE A 113 -3.41 0.54 -4.90
N LEU A 114 -2.30 1.26 -4.83
CA LEU A 114 -2.16 2.54 -5.52
C LEU A 114 -2.24 2.37 -7.05
N LEU A 115 -1.57 1.35 -7.59
CA LEU A 115 -1.50 1.06 -9.03
C LEU A 115 -2.79 0.43 -9.56
N SER A 116 -3.48 -0.39 -8.76
CA SER A 116 -4.79 -0.93 -9.14
C SER A 116 -5.84 0.18 -9.37
N LYS A 117 -5.69 1.35 -8.74
CA LYS A 117 -6.50 2.54 -9.08
C LYS A 117 -6.35 2.94 -10.55
N GLU A 118 -5.14 2.92 -11.08
CA GLU A 118 -4.88 3.34 -12.47
C GLU A 118 -5.56 2.37 -13.45
N PHE A 119 -5.60 1.07 -13.14
CA PHE A 119 -6.41 0.10 -13.89
C PHE A 119 -7.92 0.30 -13.69
N LEU A 120 -8.41 0.20 -12.45
CA LEU A 120 -9.83 0.17 -12.12
C LEU A 120 -10.55 1.48 -12.47
N VAL A 121 -9.90 2.62 -12.26
CA VAL A 121 -10.53 3.94 -12.35
C VAL A 121 -10.03 4.72 -13.56
N GLN A 122 -8.72 4.66 -13.87
CA GLN A 122 -8.13 5.40 -14.99
C GLN A 122 -8.05 4.57 -16.29
N ARG A 123 -8.50 3.30 -16.26
CA ARG A 123 -8.56 2.39 -17.42
C ARG A 123 -7.21 2.12 -18.08
N VAL A 124 -6.11 2.20 -17.32
CA VAL A 124 -4.77 1.84 -17.78
C VAL A 124 -4.65 0.32 -17.80
N LYS A 125 -5.02 -0.29 -18.94
CA LYS A 125 -5.11 -1.76 -19.09
C LYS A 125 -3.82 -2.51 -18.78
N SER A 126 -2.68 -1.91 -19.04
CA SER A 126 -1.38 -2.54 -18.79
C SER A 126 -1.07 -2.79 -17.31
N LEU A 127 -1.80 -2.17 -16.40
CA LEU A 127 -1.65 -2.37 -14.95
C LEU A 127 -2.69 -3.35 -14.37
N HIS A 128 -3.33 -4.17 -15.20
CA HIS A 128 -4.38 -5.10 -14.77
C HIS A 128 -3.92 -6.09 -13.68
N ASP A 129 -2.67 -6.57 -13.73
CA ASP A 129 -2.11 -7.50 -12.74
C ASP A 129 -2.15 -6.94 -11.31
N TYR A 130 -1.98 -5.62 -11.16
CA TYR A 130 -2.04 -4.98 -9.84
C TYR A 130 -3.42 -5.07 -9.17
N LYS A 131 -4.50 -5.26 -9.94
CA LYS A 131 -5.80 -5.61 -9.37
C LYS A 131 -5.73 -7.01 -8.76
N GLY A 132 -5.20 -8.00 -9.48
CA GLY A 132 -5.04 -9.36 -8.97
C GLY A 132 -4.18 -9.41 -7.71
N HIS A 133 -3.05 -8.70 -7.70
CA HIS A 133 -2.19 -8.60 -6.52
C HIS A 133 -2.89 -7.91 -5.34
N SER A 134 -3.69 -6.87 -5.60
CA SER A 134 -4.50 -6.22 -4.55
C SER A 134 -5.60 -7.14 -4.02
N ASP A 135 -6.28 -7.87 -4.91
CA ASP A 135 -7.32 -8.84 -4.56
C ASP A 135 -6.77 -9.96 -3.68
N ASN A 136 -5.58 -10.49 -3.99
CA ASN A 136 -4.93 -11.52 -3.17
C ASN A 136 -4.67 -11.03 -1.73
N PHE A 137 -4.19 -9.79 -1.58
CA PHE A 137 -4.04 -9.18 -0.25
C PHE A 137 -5.39 -9.02 0.46
N ILE A 138 -6.43 -8.57 -0.23
CA ILE A 138 -7.77 -8.49 0.37
C ILE A 138 -8.23 -9.87 0.84
N CYS A 139 -8.10 -10.89 -0.02
CA CYS A 139 -8.54 -12.24 0.27
C CYS A 139 -7.76 -12.90 1.41
N SER A 140 -6.50 -12.51 1.63
CA SER A 140 -5.73 -13.00 2.78
C SER A 140 -6.22 -12.44 4.12
N LEU A 141 -6.97 -11.33 4.10
CA LEU A 141 -7.53 -10.67 5.28
C LEU A 141 -8.96 -11.08 5.63
N ILE A 142 -9.71 -11.71 4.72
CA ILE A 142 -11.13 -12.02 4.93
C ILE A 142 -11.30 -13.29 5.77
N PRO A 143 -11.86 -13.20 7.00
CA PRO A 143 -12.10 -14.37 7.82
C PRO A 143 -12.98 -15.39 7.09
N GLY A 144 -12.56 -16.66 7.10
CA GLY A 144 -13.28 -17.77 6.47
C GLY A 144 -13.11 -17.91 4.95
N ALA A 145 -12.38 -17.01 4.28
CA ALA A 145 -11.99 -17.24 2.89
C ALA A 145 -10.91 -18.33 2.81
N GLY A 146 -10.92 -19.17 1.77
CA GLY A 146 -9.96 -20.28 1.63
C GLY A 146 -8.49 -19.85 1.56
N SER A 147 -8.22 -18.62 1.10
CA SER A 147 -6.88 -18.02 1.06
C SER A 147 -6.57 -17.14 2.29
N SER A 148 -7.43 -17.13 3.30
CA SER A 148 -7.26 -16.29 4.49
C SER A 148 -6.07 -16.77 5.31
N SER A 149 -5.17 -15.86 5.62
CA SER A 149 -3.99 -16.10 6.47
C SER A 149 -3.88 -15.09 7.61
N ALA A 150 -4.79 -14.12 7.68
CA ALA A 150 -4.84 -13.14 8.75
C ALA A 150 -5.30 -13.78 10.06
N GLN A 151 -4.65 -13.37 11.16
CA GLN A 151 -5.03 -13.75 12.51
C GLN A 151 -5.89 -12.63 13.12
N TYR A 152 -6.85 -13.03 13.96
CA TYR A 152 -7.68 -12.11 14.70
C TYR A 152 -7.70 -12.54 16.16
N THR A 153 -7.75 -11.57 17.08
CA THR A 153 -7.97 -11.85 18.51
C THR A 153 -9.39 -12.39 18.72
N PRO A 154 -9.70 -12.99 19.88
CA PRO A 154 -11.07 -13.41 20.20
C PRO A 154 -12.11 -12.28 20.08
N GLY A 155 -11.70 -11.02 20.33
CA GLY A 155 -12.54 -9.83 20.15
C GLY A 155 -12.64 -9.30 18.71
N GLY A 156 -12.06 -9.99 17.73
CA GLY A 156 -12.14 -9.62 16.31
C GLY A 156 -11.19 -8.51 15.85
N LEU A 157 -10.17 -8.17 16.65
CA LEU A 157 -9.10 -7.26 16.25
C LEU A 157 -8.08 -8.00 15.38
N LEU A 158 -7.69 -7.43 14.25
CA LEU A 158 -6.61 -7.96 13.41
C LEU A 158 -5.33 -8.03 14.24
N PHE A 159 -4.69 -9.19 14.26
CA PHE A 159 -3.46 -9.42 14.99
C PHE A 159 -2.35 -9.77 13.99
N LYS A 160 -1.33 -8.91 13.94
CA LYS A 160 -0.18 -9.07 13.05
C LYS A 160 1.08 -9.45 13.81
N MET A 161 1.35 -8.78 14.93
CA MET A 161 2.45 -9.09 15.84
C MET A 161 2.22 -8.41 17.19
N SER A 162 2.93 -8.86 18.23
CA SER A 162 2.80 -8.33 19.61
C SER A 162 3.14 -6.84 19.69
N ASP A 163 4.20 -6.43 19.01
CA ASP A 163 4.76 -5.09 19.16
C ASP A 163 4.07 -4.13 18.21
N SER A 164 3.50 -3.06 18.77
CA SER A 164 2.85 -2.00 17.99
C SER A 164 1.77 -2.48 17.01
N ASN A 165 1.02 -3.54 17.36
CA ASN A 165 -0.01 -4.14 16.51
C ASN A 165 -0.97 -3.11 15.88
N MET A 166 -1.33 -2.08 16.63
CA MET A 166 -2.26 -1.03 16.18
C MET A 166 -1.76 -0.27 14.96
N GLN A 167 -0.45 -0.21 14.69
CA GLN A 167 0.08 0.36 13.45
C GLN A 167 -0.39 -0.45 12.23
N TYR A 168 -0.30 -1.78 12.31
CA TYR A 168 -0.74 -2.70 11.25
C TYR A 168 -2.25 -2.74 11.11
N VAL A 169 -2.99 -2.70 12.23
CA VAL A 169 -4.46 -2.59 12.22
C VAL A 169 -4.89 -1.32 11.48
N THR A 170 -4.27 -0.19 11.82
CA THR A 170 -4.61 1.11 11.24
C THR A 170 -4.25 1.19 9.76
N SER A 171 -3.03 0.77 9.39
CA SER A 171 -2.56 0.80 8.00
C SER A 171 -3.37 -0.13 7.11
N THR A 172 -3.67 -1.34 7.58
CA THR A 172 -4.53 -2.31 6.88
C THR A 172 -5.94 -1.76 6.71
N SER A 173 -6.52 -1.17 7.76
CA SER A 173 -7.87 -0.59 7.68
C SER A 173 -7.93 0.59 6.70
N PHE A 174 -6.89 1.42 6.64
CA PHE A 174 -6.77 2.48 5.64
C PHE A 174 -6.73 1.92 4.21
N LEU A 175 -5.97 0.85 3.98
CA LEU A 175 -5.90 0.18 2.69
C LEU A 175 -7.24 -0.47 2.29
N LEU A 176 -7.93 -1.12 3.23
CA LEU A 176 -9.27 -1.70 3.00
C LEU A 176 -10.27 -0.64 2.53
N VAL A 177 -10.33 0.51 3.20
CA VAL A 177 -11.23 1.62 2.82
C VAL A 177 -10.81 2.25 1.48
N THR A 178 -9.50 2.39 1.25
CA THR A 178 -8.96 2.93 0.00
C THR A 178 -9.33 2.03 -1.18
N TYR A 179 -9.13 0.72 -1.06
CA TYR A 179 -9.46 -0.22 -2.12
C TYR A 179 -10.98 -0.34 -2.33
N ALA A 180 -11.77 -0.33 -1.25
CA ALA A 180 -13.23 -0.25 -1.34
C ALA A 180 -13.70 0.96 -2.17
N LYS A 181 -13.05 2.12 -2.03
CA LYS A 181 -13.35 3.30 -2.84
C LYS A 181 -13.07 3.08 -4.33
N TYR A 182 -12.01 2.37 -4.68
CA TYR A 182 -11.70 2.05 -6.09
C TYR A 182 -12.73 1.09 -6.67
N LEU A 183 -13.02 0.00 -5.95
CA LEU A 183 -14.05 -0.96 -6.33
C LEU A 183 -15.44 -0.34 -6.49
N THR A 184 -15.83 0.59 -5.60
CA THR A 184 -17.07 1.35 -5.75
C THR A 184 -17.07 2.17 -7.04
N LYS A 185 -15.96 2.86 -7.35
CA LYS A 185 -15.88 3.73 -8.52
C LYS A 185 -15.85 2.96 -9.84
N SER A 186 -15.30 1.75 -9.84
CA SER A 186 -15.24 0.86 -11.00
C SER A 186 -16.43 -0.09 -11.12
N HIS A 187 -17.35 -0.09 -10.14
CA HIS A 187 -18.47 -1.04 -10.06
C HIS A 187 -18.01 -2.51 -10.07
N THR A 188 -16.91 -2.82 -9.37
CA THR A 188 -16.33 -4.16 -9.29
C THR A 188 -16.34 -4.72 -7.87
N VAL A 189 -16.07 -6.01 -7.75
CA VAL A 189 -15.93 -6.74 -6.48
C VAL A 189 -14.65 -7.58 -6.47
N VAL A 190 -14.27 -8.10 -5.30
CA VAL A 190 -13.19 -9.08 -5.16
C VAL A 190 -13.78 -10.48 -5.01
N GLN A 191 -13.16 -11.47 -5.65
CA GLN A 191 -13.55 -12.88 -5.53
C GLN A 191 -12.46 -13.66 -4.79
N CYS A 192 -12.80 -14.18 -3.61
CA CYS A 192 -11.88 -14.90 -2.74
C CYS A 192 -12.29 -16.37 -2.63
N GLY A 193 -12.02 -17.16 -3.68
CA GLY A 193 -12.21 -18.62 -3.67
C GLY A 193 -13.61 -19.07 -3.23
N GLY A 194 -14.66 -18.47 -3.81
CA GLY A 194 -16.06 -18.76 -3.47
C GLY A 194 -16.73 -17.70 -2.59
N THR A 195 -15.97 -16.80 -1.96
CA THR A 195 -16.54 -15.65 -1.23
C THR A 195 -16.45 -14.37 -2.06
N THR A 196 -17.61 -13.79 -2.40
CA THR A 196 -17.64 -12.43 -2.97
C THR A 196 -17.47 -11.38 -1.87
N VAL A 197 -16.49 -10.49 -2.06
CA VAL A 197 -16.18 -9.42 -1.12
C VAL A 197 -16.51 -8.08 -1.76
N THR A 198 -17.57 -7.45 -1.24
CA THR A 198 -18.09 -6.18 -1.76
C THR A 198 -17.37 -4.98 -1.11
N PRO A 199 -17.42 -3.79 -1.74
CA PRO A 199 -16.93 -2.56 -1.11
C PRO A 199 -17.54 -2.30 0.28
N LYS A 200 -18.82 -2.65 0.47
CA LYS A 200 -19.50 -2.55 1.76
C LYS A 200 -18.86 -3.47 2.80
N LYS A 201 -18.57 -4.73 2.44
CA LYS A 201 -17.91 -5.70 3.33
C LYS A 201 -16.52 -5.21 3.78
N LEU A 202 -15.73 -4.64 2.87
CA LEU A 202 -14.42 -4.04 3.20
C LEU A 202 -14.53 -2.86 4.17
N ARG A 203 -15.48 -1.95 3.95
CA ARG A 203 -15.73 -0.81 4.86
C ARG A 203 -16.18 -1.28 6.23
N THR A 204 -17.07 -2.29 6.30
CA THR A 204 -17.51 -2.88 7.57
C THR A 204 -16.33 -3.52 8.30
N LEU A 205 -15.48 -4.29 7.61
CA LEU A 205 -14.29 -4.89 8.21
C LEU A 205 -13.36 -3.83 8.79
N ALA A 206 -13.03 -2.78 8.02
CA ALA A 206 -12.21 -1.68 8.51
C ALA A 206 -12.84 -0.92 9.69
N LYS A 207 -14.17 -0.71 9.67
CA LYS A 207 -14.89 -0.03 10.77
C LYS A 207 -14.80 -0.81 12.09
N LYS A 208 -14.90 -2.14 12.03
CA LYS A 208 -14.78 -3.03 13.20
C LYS A 208 -13.42 -2.90 13.90
N GLN A 209 -12.37 -2.55 13.17
CA GLN A 209 -11.01 -2.42 13.71
C GLN A 209 -10.80 -1.18 14.61
N PHE A 210 -11.64 -0.16 14.49
CA PHE A 210 -11.51 1.08 15.28
C PHE A 210 -12.60 1.26 16.33
N LEU A 211 -13.83 0.85 16.00
CA LEU A 211 -14.99 1.14 16.86
C LEU A 211 -15.34 0.01 17.83
N GLY A 212 -14.57 -1.09 17.81
CA GLY A 212 -14.85 -2.30 18.57
C GLY A 212 -16.15 -2.97 18.12
N SER A 213 -16.21 -4.29 18.18
CA SER A 213 -17.49 -4.99 18.29
C SER A 213 -17.94 -4.86 19.75
N MET A 214 -18.25 -3.64 20.21
CA MET A 214 -18.71 -3.37 21.59
C MET A 214 -20.12 -3.93 21.89
N HIS A 215 -20.61 -4.84 21.06
CA HIS A 215 -21.85 -5.57 21.33
C HIS A 215 -21.61 -6.90 22.07
N ASP A 216 -20.43 -7.51 21.97
CA ASP A 216 -20.23 -8.89 22.47
C ASP A 216 -19.45 -8.97 23.79
N VAL A 217 -18.84 -7.86 24.25
CA VAL A 217 -18.10 -7.83 25.54
C VAL A 217 -19.02 -7.52 26.74
N VAL A 218 -20.22 -6.96 26.49
CA VAL A 218 -21.18 -6.62 27.55
C VAL A 218 -22.15 -7.77 27.85
N SER A 219 -22.17 -8.84 27.05
CA SER A 219 -23.05 -10.00 27.26
C SER A 219 -22.40 -11.16 28.02
N GLY A 220 -21.17 -10.96 28.52
CA GLY A 220 -20.39 -11.98 29.25
C GLY A 220 -19.89 -11.55 30.63
N LEU A 221 -20.43 -10.46 31.18
CA LEU A 221 -20.27 -10.03 32.58
C LEU A 221 -21.66 -9.96 33.22
#